data_AF-A0A5E4M2D8-F1
#
_entry.id   AF-A0A5E4M2D8-F1
#
_cell.length_a   1.000
_cell.length_b   1.000
_cell.length_c   1.000
_cell.angle_alpha   90.00
_cell.angle_beta   90.00
_cell.angle_gamma   90.00
#
_symmetry.space_group_name_H-M   'P 1'
#
loop_
_entity.id
_entity.type
_entity.pdbx_description
1 polymer ?
#
loop_
_entity_poly.entity_id
_entity_poly.type
_entity_poly.pdbx_seq_one_letter_code
_entity_poly.pdbx_strand_id
1 'polypeptide(L)'
;MRQQGWLRILAFLAFSWVAFLLVTVKLVRQQDGTDTDSSQRLAKALHELDKLHKSNAELNALVLDLNDNPRIDNKKILLTYLQNSKGNQLINPSEEYELLRRRIFSNTKELWYYMNSELQSLNKEVVGDGAKHVGKIKKIVGEHYRSLLKDIANLAEVDGHSSWRIQENKDLSNLIQERLKHLQNPSDCSKARKLVCDLNKGCGYGCQLHHVVYCFIVAYATERTLILRSKGWRYSKGGWQDVFLPLSDTCLLPNGETTNRWPGHKNTQVITLPIIDSINPRPPFLPLALPEDLVPRLNVLHGDPVVWWIGQFLKYMLRPQPATSNKLDEYAKKVKFQKPIVGVHIRRTDKVGTEAAFHKLEEYMVHVELYYKHKELSDKIIKKRVYLATDEPKLFSEAKDKYPDYEIIGDVDISKTASISKRYSDQSLSGIITDIHFLSLSDYLVCTFSSQVICYRLKKL
;
A
#
# COMPACT_ATOMS: atom_id res chain seq x y z
N MET A 1 14.69 -41.67 -60.07
CA MET A 1 15.25 -40.74 -59.06
C MET A 1 14.63 -39.33 -59.03
N ARG A 2 13.91 -38.84 -60.06
CA ARG A 2 13.34 -37.46 -60.06
C ARG A 2 12.01 -37.28 -59.26
N GLN A 3 11.21 -38.33 -59.04
CA GLN A 3 9.93 -38.22 -58.33
C GLN A 3 10.04 -38.14 -56.79
N GLN A 4 11.08 -38.75 -56.20
CA GLN A 4 11.26 -38.74 -54.73
C GLN A 4 11.70 -37.36 -54.18
N GLY A 5 12.37 -36.54 -54.99
CA GLY A 5 12.76 -35.18 -54.59
C GLY A 5 11.56 -34.25 -54.43
N TRP A 6 10.58 -34.33 -55.34
CA TRP A 6 9.36 -33.53 -55.31
C TRP A 6 8.47 -33.87 -54.11
N LEU A 7 8.36 -35.15 -53.76
CA LEU A 7 7.61 -35.60 -52.58
C LEU A 7 8.21 -35.06 -51.26
N ARG A 8 9.54 -34.98 -51.15
CA ARG A 8 10.21 -34.41 -49.97
C ARG A 8 10.01 -32.89 -49.86
N ILE A 9 10.02 -32.19 -50.98
CA ILE A 9 9.77 -30.74 -51.04
C ILE A 9 8.30 -30.44 -50.66
N LEU A 10 7.35 -31.22 -51.18
CA LEU A 10 5.93 -31.11 -50.84
C LEU A 10 5.67 -31.40 -49.35
N ALA A 11 6.32 -32.44 -48.80
CA ALA A 11 6.20 -32.76 -47.38
C ALA A 11 6.76 -31.63 -46.49
N PHE A 12 7.88 -31.02 -46.90
CA PHE A 12 8.48 -29.90 -46.16
C PHE A 12 7.60 -28.64 -46.22
N LEU A 13 7.03 -28.33 -47.38
CA LEU A 13 6.09 -27.22 -47.54
C LEU A 13 4.80 -27.44 -46.74
N ALA A 14 4.26 -28.65 -46.73
CA ALA A 14 3.09 -29.00 -45.93
C ALA A 14 3.38 -28.86 -44.42
N PHE A 15 4.56 -29.32 -43.96
CA PHE A 15 4.96 -29.18 -42.56
C PHE A 15 5.18 -27.71 -42.17
N SER A 16 5.81 -26.92 -43.04
CA SER A 16 5.97 -25.48 -42.85
C SER A 16 4.63 -24.75 -42.78
N TRP A 17 3.67 -25.15 -43.61
CA TRP A 17 2.32 -24.58 -43.61
C TRP A 17 1.53 -24.92 -42.35
N VAL A 18 1.64 -26.16 -41.85
CA VAL A 18 1.03 -26.57 -40.58
C VAL A 18 1.68 -25.83 -39.39
N ALA A 19 3.00 -25.65 -39.39
CA ALA A 19 3.70 -24.88 -38.37
C ALA A 19 3.27 -23.40 -38.38
N PHE A 20 3.12 -22.81 -39.56
CA PHE A 20 2.60 -21.45 -39.74
C PHE A 20 1.15 -21.31 -39.21
N LEU A 21 0.30 -22.29 -39.49
CA LEU A 21 -1.07 -22.35 -38.94
C LEU A 21 -1.08 -22.45 -37.41
N LEU A 22 -0.22 -23.28 -36.83
CA LEU A 22 -0.15 -23.42 -35.36
C LEU A 22 0.34 -22.13 -34.69
N VAL A 23 1.29 -21.42 -35.31
CA VAL A 23 1.79 -20.14 -34.82
C VAL A 23 0.73 -19.05 -34.93
N THR A 24 0.01 -18.97 -36.06
CA THR A 24 -1.07 -17.99 -36.27
C THR A 24 -2.26 -18.23 -35.33
N VAL A 25 -2.69 -19.48 -35.13
CA VAL A 25 -3.73 -19.82 -34.15
C VAL A 25 -3.31 -19.45 -32.72
N LYS A 26 -2.03 -19.62 -32.37
CA LYS A 26 -1.50 -19.25 -31.06
C LYS A 26 -1.45 -17.73 -30.87
N LEU A 27 -1.05 -16.98 -31.91
CA LEU A 27 -1.06 -15.52 -31.90
C LEU A 27 -2.50 -14.96 -31.77
N VAL A 28 -3.46 -15.51 -32.51
CA VAL A 28 -4.88 -15.10 -32.43
C VAL A 28 -5.46 -15.36 -31.04
N ARG A 29 -5.21 -16.55 -30.45
CA ARG A 29 -5.66 -16.85 -29.07
C ARG A 29 -5.01 -15.96 -28.01
N GLN A 30 -3.78 -15.51 -28.24
CA GLN A 30 -3.08 -14.62 -27.32
C GLN A 30 -3.62 -13.19 -27.41
N GLN A 31 -4.15 -12.80 -28.58
CA GLN A 31 -4.79 -11.52 -28.84
C GLN A 31 -6.20 -11.43 -28.19
N ASP A 32 -6.99 -12.49 -28.23
CA ASP A 32 -8.32 -12.56 -27.55
C ASP A 32 -8.22 -12.38 -26.02
N GLY A 33 -7.14 -12.85 -25.40
CA GLY A 33 -6.89 -12.72 -23.95
C GLY A 33 -6.45 -11.31 -23.52
N THR A 34 -5.83 -10.54 -24.43
CA THR A 34 -5.48 -9.13 -24.20
C THR A 34 -6.60 -8.17 -24.58
N ASP A 35 -7.41 -8.53 -25.58
CA ASP A 35 -8.56 -7.73 -26.02
C ASP A 35 -9.69 -7.75 -25.00
N THR A 36 -9.84 -8.80 -24.19
CA THR A 36 -10.88 -8.86 -23.14
C THR A 36 -10.62 -7.88 -21.98
N ASP A 37 -9.37 -7.75 -21.49
CA ASP A 37 -9.01 -6.74 -20.48
C ASP A 37 -9.05 -5.31 -21.07
N SER A 38 -8.59 -5.15 -22.31
CA SER A 38 -8.62 -3.86 -23.02
C SER A 38 -10.07 -3.41 -23.29
N SER A 39 -10.95 -4.33 -23.67
CA SER A 39 -12.38 -4.08 -23.90
C SER A 39 -13.13 -3.75 -22.62
N GLN A 40 -12.80 -4.40 -21.50
CA GLN A 40 -13.38 -4.06 -20.20
C GLN A 40 -12.94 -2.66 -19.71
N ARG A 41 -11.67 -2.31 -19.90
CA ARG A 41 -11.16 -0.97 -19.59
C ARG A 41 -11.78 0.10 -20.50
N LEU A 42 -11.93 -0.21 -21.79
CA LEU A 42 -12.59 0.67 -22.75
C LEU A 42 -14.08 0.85 -22.43
N ALA A 43 -14.79 -0.22 -22.09
CA ALA A 43 -16.20 -0.16 -21.68
C ALA A 43 -16.37 0.68 -20.41
N LYS A 44 -15.45 0.55 -19.44
CA LYS A 44 -15.45 1.38 -18.23
C LYS A 44 -15.15 2.85 -18.53
N ALA A 45 -14.16 3.12 -19.39
CA ALA A 45 -13.82 4.48 -19.82
C ALA A 45 -14.97 5.13 -20.60
N LEU A 46 -15.65 4.37 -21.48
CA LEU A 46 -16.82 4.83 -22.22
C LEU A 46 -18.00 5.10 -21.28
N HIS A 47 -18.22 4.25 -20.27
CA HIS A 47 -19.25 4.49 -19.26
C HIS A 47 -18.95 5.76 -18.44
N GLU A 48 -17.71 5.97 -18.01
CA GLU A 48 -17.30 7.20 -17.30
C GLU A 48 -17.46 8.44 -18.21
N LEU A 49 -17.14 8.31 -19.49
CA LEU A 49 -17.26 9.39 -20.47
C LEU A 49 -18.73 9.73 -20.76
N ASP A 50 -19.62 8.75 -20.86
CA ASP A 50 -21.07 8.95 -21.00
C ASP A 50 -21.66 9.65 -19.76
N LYS A 51 -21.19 9.27 -18.56
CA LYS A 51 -21.58 9.92 -17.31
C LYS A 51 -21.11 11.39 -17.26
N LEU A 52 -19.89 11.66 -17.73
CA LEU A 52 -19.37 13.03 -17.87
C LEU A 52 -20.13 13.83 -18.91
N HIS A 53 -20.47 13.24 -20.07
CA HIS A 53 -21.25 13.89 -21.11
C HIS A 53 -22.65 14.27 -20.61
N LYS A 54 -23.31 13.36 -19.90
CA LYS A 54 -24.62 13.62 -19.29
C LYS A 54 -24.53 14.75 -18.26
N SER A 55 -23.52 14.72 -17.39
CA SER A 55 -23.31 15.78 -16.41
C SER A 55 -22.98 17.14 -17.04
N ASN A 56 -22.22 17.17 -18.15
CA ASN A 56 -21.94 18.39 -18.91
C ASN A 56 -23.17 18.92 -19.65
N ALA A 57 -24.01 18.03 -20.20
CA ALA A 57 -25.26 18.42 -20.84
C ALA A 57 -26.24 19.06 -19.84
N GLU A 58 -26.34 18.47 -18.64
CA GLU A 58 -27.12 19.03 -17.52
C GLU A 58 -26.56 20.38 -17.06
N LEU A 59 -25.23 20.54 -17.00
CA LEU A 59 -24.59 21.82 -16.67
C LEU A 59 -24.86 22.90 -17.71
N ASN A 60 -24.75 22.55 -19.00
CA ASN A 60 -24.99 23.49 -20.10
C ASN A 60 -26.45 23.92 -20.16
N ALA A 61 -27.39 23.00 -19.92
CA ALA A 61 -28.80 23.34 -19.80
C ALA A 61 -29.06 24.31 -18.63
N LEU A 62 -28.38 24.12 -17.50
CA LEU A 62 -28.47 25.02 -16.35
C LEU A 62 -27.88 26.41 -16.64
N VAL A 63 -26.75 26.48 -17.34
CA VAL A 63 -26.13 27.76 -17.74
C VAL A 63 -27.03 28.53 -18.70
N LEU A 64 -27.72 27.84 -19.61
CA LEU A 64 -28.68 28.45 -20.51
C LEU A 64 -29.91 28.99 -19.74
N ASP A 65 -30.44 28.22 -18.80
CA ASP A 65 -31.59 28.62 -17.96
C ASP A 65 -31.24 29.85 -17.07
N LEU A 66 -30.00 29.92 -16.57
CA LEU A 66 -29.48 31.07 -15.82
C LEU A 66 -29.29 32.33 -16.68
N ASN A 67 -28.96 32.16 -17.96
CA ASN A 67 -28.81 33.29 -18.90
C ASN A 67 -30.16 33.88 -19.33
N ASP A 68 -31.20 33.05 -19.45
CA ASP A 68 -32.53 33.49 -19.90
C ASP A 68 -33.40 34.10 -18.78
N ASN A 69 -33.07 33.89 -17.49
CA ASN A 69 -33.85 34.41 -16.36
C ASN A 69 -33.00 35.03 -15.23
N PRO A 70 -32.49 36.28 -15.40
CA PRO A 70 -31.61 36.94 -14.43
C PRO A 70 -32.31 37.38 -13.11
N ARG A 71 -33.59 37.06 -12.92
CA ARG A 71 -34.39 37.42 -11.72
C ARG A 71 -34.57 36.27 -10.73
N ILE A 72 -34.11 35.05 -11.04
CA ILE A 72 -34.20 33.94 -10.09
C ILE A 72 -33.04 34.04 -9.11
N ASP A 73 -33.32 33.94 -7.82
CA ASP A 73 -32.30 33.92 -6.77
C ASP A 73 -31.35 32.73 -7.02
N ASN A 74 -30.16 33.04 -7.55
CA ASN A 74 -29.08 32.10 -7.86
C ASN A 74 -28.81 31.13 -6.71
N LYS A 75 -29.10 31.54 -5.46
CA LYS A 75 -28.93 30.72 -4.26
C LYS A 75 -29.93 29.57 -4.17
N LYS A 76 -31.17 29.78 -4.61
CA LYS A 76 -32.24 28.77 -4.56
C LYS A 76 -32.07 27.71 -5.65
N ILE A 77 -31.70 28.11 -6.87
CA ILE A 77 -31.34 27.17 -7.95
C ILE A 77 -30.10 26.36 -7.56
N LEU A 78 -29.05 27.00 -7.01
CA LEU A 78 -27.86 26.30 -6.52
C LEU A 78 -28.20 25.33 -5.39
N LEU A 79 -29.09 25.70 -4.47
CA LEU A 79 -29.59 24.82 -3.40
C LEU A 79 -30.39 23.63 -3.96
N THR A 80 -31.24 23.86 -4.95
CA THR A 80 -32.00 22.78 -5.62
C THR A 80 -31.08 21.88 -6.44
N TYR A 81 -30.03 22.40 -7.06
CA TYR A 81 -29.00 21.61 -7.74
C TYR A 81 -28.13 20.81 -6.76
N LEU A 82 -27.74 21.41 -5.62
CA LEU A 82 -27.08 20.70 -4.52
C LEU A 82 -27.99 19.63 -3.91
N GLN A 83 -29.31 19.82 -3.89
CA GLN A 83 -30.28 18.82 -3.44
C GLN A 83 -30.52 17.71 -4.49
N ASN A 84 -30.57 18.04 -5.78
CA ASN A 84 -30.76 17.05 -6.85
C ASN A 84 -29.47 16.28 -7.16
N SER A 85 -28.30 16.89 -6.99
CA SER A 85 -26.98 16.23 -6.99
C SER A 85 -26.85 15.18 -5.87
N LYS A 86 -27.55 15.37 -4.74
CA LYS A 86 -27.64 14.35 -3.68
C LYS A 86 -28.44 13.11 -4.07
N GLY A 87 -29.22 13.13 -5.16
CA GLY A 87 -29.94 11.97 -5.66
C GLY A 87 -29.05 10.82 -6.16
N ASN A 88 -27.75 11.07 -6.36
CA ASN A 88 -26.72 10.08 -6.70
C ASN A 88 -25.65 9.92 -5.59
N GLN A 89 -25.88 10.43 -4.37
CA GLN A 89 -24.93 10.20 -3.28
C GLN A 89 -24.97 8.72 -2.87
N LEU A 90 -23.81 8.07 -3.00
CA LEU A 90 -23.53 6.81 -2.34
C LEU A 90 -23.90 6.96 -0.86
N ILE A 91 -24.82 6.13 -0.37
CA ILE A 91 -25.32 6.19 1.00
C ILE A 91 -24.12 5.95 1.94
N ASN A 92 -23.74 6.96 2.71
CA ASN A 92 -22.67 6.83 3.68
C ASN A 92 -23.17 6.07 4.92
N PRO A 93 -22.38 5.14 5.48
CA PRO A 93 -22.72 4.52 6.74
C PRO A 93 -22.65 5.54 7.88
N SER A 94 -23.40 5.31 8.95
CA SER A 94 -23.21 6.07 10.19
C SER A 94 -21.87 5.69 10.84
N GLU A 95 -21.29 6.62 11.60
CA GLU A 95 -20.07 6.35 12.37
C GLU A 95 -20.29 5.21 13.37
N GLU A 96 -21.44 5.19 14.04
CA GLU A 96 -21.80 4.13 14.99
C GLU A 96 -21.82 2.74 14.32
N TYR A 97 -22.35 2.64 13.09
CA TYR A 97 -22.37 1.39 12.34
C TYR A 97 -20.96 0.88 12.04
N GLU A 98 -20.08 1.74 11.51
CA GLU A 98 -18.70 1.37 11.17
C GLU A 98 -17.89 0.99 12.42
N LEU A 99 -18.03 1.75 13.51
CA LEU A 99 -17.38 1.46 14.79
C LEU A 99 -17.87 0.13 15.37
N LEU A 100 -19.18 -0.13 15.34
CA LEU A 100 -19.74 -1.38 15.81
C LEU A 100 -19.24 -2.58 14.99
N ARG A 101 -19.26 -2.49 13.64
CA ARG A 101 -18.77 -3.56 12.77
C ARG A 101 -17.32 -3.91 13.07
N ARG A 102 -16.45 -2.91 13.21
CA ARG A 102 -15.02 -3.10 13.54
C ARG A 102 -14.82 -3.66 14.94
N ARG A 103 -15.62 -3.21 15.91
CA ARG A 103 -15.59 -3.75 17.28
C ARG A 103 -15.99 -5.22 17.31
N ILE A 104 -17.00 -5.64 16.55
CA ILE A 104 -17.38 -7.06 16.42
C ILE A 104 -16.21 -7.86 15.85
N PHE A 105 -15.56 -7.37 14.79
CA PHE A 105 -14.36 -8.01 14.22
C PHE A 105 -13.23 -8.14 15.25
N SER A 106 -12.89 -7.06 15.96
CA SER A 106 -11.82 -7.05 16.96
C SER A 106 -12.14 -7.99 18.13
N ASN A 107 -13.34 -7.92 18.70
CA ASN A 107 -13.75 -8.74 19.83
C ASN A 107 -13.78 -10.23 19.45
N THR A 108 -14.17 -10.56 18.22
CA THR A 108 -14.13 -11.94 17.71
C THR A 108 -12.68 -12.48 17.66
N LYS A 109 -11.72 -11.64 17.24
CA LYS A 109 -10.30 -12.01 17.24
C LYS A 109 -9.75 -12.20 18.65
N GLU A 110 -10.05 -11.28 19.56
CA GLU A 110 -9.60 -11.37 20.96
C GLU A 110 -10.16 -12.62 21.65
N LEU A 111 -11.45 -12.93 21.42
CA LEU A 111 -12.06 -14.15 21.91
C LEU A 111 -11.32 -15.40 21.39
N TRP A 112 -11.00 -15.44 20.10
CA TRP A 112 -10.21 -16.54 19.54
C TRP A 112 -8.81 -16.62 20.14
N TYR A 113 -8.12 -15.50 20.33
CA TYR A 113 -6.79 -15.50 20.93
C TYR A 113 -6.80 -16.06 22.34
N TYR A 114 -7.76 -15.62 23.15
CA TYR A 114 -7.99 -16.17 24.49
C TYR A 114 -8.29 -17.66 24.44
N MET A 115 -9.32 -18.09 23.71
CA MET A 115 -9.70 -19.50 23.60
C MET A 115 -8.57 -20.39 23.08
N ASN A 116 -7.84 -19.93 22.06
CA ASN A 116 -6.72 -20.68 21.49
C ASN A 116 -5.57 -20.82 22.50
N SER A 117 -5.29 -19.79 23.29
CA SER A 117 -4.28 -19.83 24.36
C SER A 117 -4.67 -20.83 25.45
N GLU A 118 -5.88 -20.72 25.98
CA GLU A 118 -6.38 -21.61 27.04
C GLU A 118 -6.44 -23.07 26.58
N LEU A 119 -6.97 -23.32 25.37
CA LEU A 119 -7.02 -24.67 24.80
C LEU A 119 -5.61 -25.22 24.52
N GLN A 120 -4.63 -24.37 24.20
CA GLN A 120 -3.24 -24.80 24.06
C GLN A 120 -2.62 -25.16 25.41
N SER A 121 -2.92 -24.41 26.47
CA SER A 121 -2.44 -24.73 27.83
C SER A 121 -3.03 -26.05 28.32
N LEU A 122 -4.36 -26.19 28.22
CA LEU A 122 -5.07 -27.39 28.63
C LEU A 122 -4.58 -28.63 27.87
N ASN A 123 -4.31 -28.50 26.58
CA ASN A 123 -3.81 -29.63 25.77
C ASN A 123 -2.40 -30.10 26.17
N LYS A 124 -1.62 -29.30 26.91
CA LYS A 124 -0.32 -29.71 27.46
C LYS A 124 -0.45 -30.42 28.81
N GLU A 125 -1.50 -30.13 29.56
CA GLU A 125 -1.75 -30.69 30.89
C GLU A 125 -2.46 -32.05 30.83
N VAL A 126 -3.31 -32.24 29.81
CA VAL A 126 -4.07 -33.48 29.63
C VAL A 126 -3.25 -34.49 28.81
N VAL A 127 -3.33 -35.78 29.16
CA VAL A 127 -2.61 -36.87 28.49
C VAL A 127 -3.59 -37.86 27.86
N GLY A 128 -3.14 -38.63 26.86
CA GLY A 128 -3.93 -39.71 26.26
C GLY A 128 -5.13 -39.19 25.45
N ASP A 129 -6.28 -39.82 25.63
CA ASP A 129 -7.49 -39.50 24.85
C ASP A 129 -8.09 -38.13 25.19
N GLY A 130 -7.84 -37.61 26.40
CA GLY A 130 -8.23 -36.26 26.76
C GLY A 130 -7.50 -35.19 25.92
N ALA A 131 -6.21 -35.38 25.65
CA ALA A 131 -5.46 -34.49 24.77
C ALA A 131 -6.00 -34.51 23.33
N LYS A 132 -6.33 -35.70 22.82
CA LYS A 132 -6.97 -35.82 21.49
C LYS A 132 -8.32 -35.09 21.45
N HIS A 133 -9.10 -35.18 22.52
CA HIS A 133 -10.40 -34.51 22.62
C HIS A 133 -10.24 -32.98 22.65
N VAL A 134 -9.34 -32.44 23.46
CA VAL A 134 -9.03 -31.00 23.50
C VAL A 134 -8.53 -30.50 22.13
N GLY A 135 -7.67 -31.27 21.47
CA GLY A 135 -7.24 -30.99 20.10
C GLY A 135 -8.40 -30.92 19.10
N LYS A 136 -9.40 -31.82 19.23
CA LYS A 136 -10.63 -31.80 18.41
C LYS A 136 -11.48 -30.56 18.71
N ILE A 137 -11.69 -30.21 19.98
CA ILE A 137 -12.41 -28.99 20.38
C ILE A 137 -11.73 -27.76 19.76
N LYS A 138 -10.41 -27.65 19.91
CA LYS A 138 -9.63 -26.54 19.35
C LYS A 138 -9.80 -26.42 17.84
N LYS A 139 -9.81 -27.55 17.13
CA LYS A 139 -10.05 -27.58 15.68
C LYS A 139 -11.43 -27.03 15.33
N ILE A 140 -12.49 -27.54 15.98
CA ILE A 140 -13.88 -27.13 15.76
C ILE A 140 -14.09 -25.65 16.07
N VAL A 141 -13.63 -25.18 17.23
CA VAL A 141 -13.70 -23.76 17.61
C VAL A 141 -12.99 -22.89 16.57
N GLY A 142 -11.82 -23.33 16.09
CA GLY A 142 -11.08 -22.62 15.05
C GLY A 142 -11.82 -22.58 13.70
N GLU A 143 -12.58 -23.61 13.36
CA GLU A 143 -13.43 -23.63 12.16
C GLU A 143 -14.60 -22.64 12.30
N HIS A 144 -15.31 -22.64 13.43
CA HIS A 144 -16.38 -21.68 13.70
C HIS A 144 -15.87 -20.23 13.73
N TYR A 145 -14.72 -19.97 14.34
CA TYR A 145 -14.09 -18.66 14.32
C TYR A 145 -13.82 -18.16 12.90
N ARG A 146 -13.28 -19.02 12.01
CA ARG A 146 -13.02 -18.64 10.61
C ARG A 146 -14.32 -18.38 9.85
N SER A 147 -15.37 -19.17 10.10
CA SER A 147 -16.70 -18.92 9.53
C SER A 147 -17.25 -17.56 9.96
N LEU A 148 -17.17 -17.24 11.25
CA LEU A 148 -17.64 -15.96 11.78
C LEU A 148 -16.85 -14.78 11.20
N LEU A 149 -15.52 -14.90 11.08
CA LEU A 149 -14.70 -13.88 10.42
C LEU A 149 -15.09 -13.68 8.95
N LYS A 150 -15.42 -14.76 8.24
CA LYS A 150 -15.92 -14.68 6.87
C LYS A 150 -17.23 -13.92 6.82
N ASP A 151 -18.17 -14.21 7.71
CA ASP A 151 -19.47 -13.52 7.74
C ASP A 151 -19.31 -12.03 8.06
N ILE A 152 -18.43 -11.68 9.00
CA ILE A 152 -18.10 -10.27 9.30
C ILE A 152 -17.42 -9.57 8.12
N ALA A 153 -16.56 -10.27 7.38
CA ALA A 153 -15.95 -9.73 6.16
C ALA A 153 -16.99 -9.55 5.05
N ASN A 154 -17.88 -10.51 4.85
CA ASN A 154 -18.97 -10.46 3.88
C ASN A 154 -19.98 -9.36 4.21
N LEU A 155 -20.19 -9.05 5.50
CA LEU A 155 -21.04 -7.93 5.92
C LEU A 155 -20.60 -6.62 5.26
N ALA A 156 -19.29 -6.40 5.14
CA ALA A 156 -18.74 -5.22 4.48
C ALA A 156 -19.03 -5.17 2.96
N GLU A 157 -19.36 -6.30 2.33
CA GLU A 157 -19.69 -6.38 0.91
C GLU A 157 -21.21 -6.26 0.67
N VAL A 158 -22.04 -6.78 1.57
CA VAL A 158 -23.51 -6.80 1.42
C VAL A 158 -24.22 -5.63 2.08
N ASP A 159 -23.53 -4.83 2.90
CA ASP A 159 -24.10 -3.67 3.58
C ASP A 159 -24.41 -2.48 2.67
N GLY A 160 -24.09 -2.57 1.38
CA GLY A 160 -24.35 -1.50 0.40
C GLY A 160 -23.38 -0.31 0.48
N HIS A 161 -22.38 -0.35 1.37
CA HIS A 161 -21.43 0.75 1.57
C HIS A 161 -20.06 0.52 0.89
N SER A 162 -19.83 -0.63 0.24
CA SER A 162 -18.55 -0.96 -0.40
C SER A 162 -18.11 0.09 -1.44
N SER A 163 -19.02 0.50 -2.34
CA SER A 163 -18.78 1.55 -3.32
C SER A 163 -18.49 2.90 -2.67
N TRP A 164 -19.22 3.25 -1.59
CA TRP A 164 -18.95 4.45 -0.80
C TRP A 164 -17.53 4.44 -0.23
N ARG A 165 -17.10 3.34 0.42
CA ARG A 165 -15.74 3.24 1.02
C ARG A 165 -14.64 3.42 -0.02
N ILE A 166 -14.79 2.81 -1.20
CA ILE A 166 -13.81 2.93 -2.29
C ILE A 166 -13.73 4.38 -2.77
N GLN A 167 -14.88 5.01 -3.02
CA GLN A 167 -14.96 6.36 -3.53
C GLN A 167 -14.44 7.37 -2.49
N GLU A 168 -14.88 7.27 -1.24
CA GLU A 168 -14.47 8.16 -0.15
C GLU A 168 -12.96 8.08 0.13
N ASN A 169 -12.37 6.87 0.08
CA ASN A 169 -10.92 6.71 0.19
C ASN A 169 -10.17 7.42 -0.95
N LYS A 170 -10.68 7.30 -2.18
CA LYS A 170 -10.11 7.97 -3.35
C LYS A 170 -10.21 9.49 -3.21
N ASP A 171 -11.37 9.99 -2.82
CA ASP A 171 -11.64 11.43 -2.68
C ASP A 171 -10.81 12.07 -1.58
N LEU A 172 -10.74 11.44 -0.40
CA LEU A 172 -9.88 11.90 0.69
C LEU A 172 -8.40 11.82 0.32
N SER A 173 -7.96 10.75 -0.35
CA SER A 173 -6.56 10.67 -0.77
C SER A 173 -6.23 11.75 -1.79
N ASN A 174 -7.08 11.98 -2.79
CA ASN A 174 -6.90 13.03 -3.79
C ASN A 174 -6.82 14.42 -3.13
N LEU A 175 -7.75 14.73 -2.22
CA LEU A 175 -7.75 15.97 -1.46
C LEU A 175 -6.41 16.22 -0.77
N ILE A 176 -5.87 15.21 -0.06
CA ILE A 176 -4.60 15.37 0.65
C ILE A 176 -3.41 15.45 -0.30
N GLN A 177 -3.39 14.64 -1.37
CA GLN A 177 -2.34 14.73 -2.39
C GLN A 177 -2.33 16.12 -3.07
N GLU A 178 -3.49 16.71 -3.33
CA GLU A 178 -3.62 18.08 -3.86
C GLU A 178 -3.13 19.13 -2.87
N ARG A 179 -3.52 19.04 -1.59
CA ARG A 179 -3.02 19.94 -0.54
C ARG A 179 -1.50 19.86 -0.40
N LEU A 180 -0.94 18.65 -0.41
CA LEU A 180 0.51 18.44 -0.36
C LEU A 180 1.21 19.01 -1.60
N LYS A 181 0.65 18.78 -2.80
CA LYS A 181 1.18 19.34 -4.04
C LYS A 181 1.16 20.87 -4.02
N HIS A 182 0.07 21.47 -3.56
CA HIS A 182 -0.04 22.92 -3.43
C HIS A 182 1.00 23.49 -2.46
N LEU A 183 1.08 22.92 -1.25
CA LEU A 183 2.07 23.30 -0.23
C LEU A 183 3.51 23.20 -0.74
N GLN A 184 3.81 22.12 -1.46
CA GLN A 184 5.15 21.85 -1.94
C GLN A 184 5.55 22.70 -3.13
N ASN A 185 4.62 23.27 -3.89
CA ASN A 185 4.90 23.98 -5.13
C ASN A 185 4.44 25.43 -5.08
N PRO A 186 5.08 26.29 -4.25
CA PRO A 186 4.78 27.71 -4.24
C PRO A 186 5.11 28.35 -5.59
N SER A 187 4.37 29.41 -5.95
CA SER A 187 4.60 30.19 -7.17
C SER A 187 5.94 30.94 -7.14
N ASP A 188 6.31 31.47 -5.97
CA ASP A 188 7.59 32.14 -5.73
C ASP A 188 8.36 31.45 -4.61
N CYS A 189 9.30 30.57 -4.97
CA CYS A 189 10.15 29.87 -4.01
C CYS A 189 11.04 30.82 -3.19
N SER A 190 11.36 32.02 -3.68
CA SER A 190 12.21 32.97 -2.95
C SER A 190 11.51 33.57 -1.73
N LYS A 191 10.17 33.67 -1.77
CA LYS A 191 9.33 34.23 -0.70
C LYS A 191 8.61 33.17 0.13
N ALA A 192 8.55 31.93 -0.35
CA ALA A 192 7.90 30.83 0.36
C ALA A 192 8.49 30.62 1.76
N ARG A 193 7.63 30.28 2.73
CA ARG A 193 8.07 29.81 4.04
C ARG A 193 8.50 28.36 3.91
N LYS A 194 9.66 28.03 4.48
CA LYS A 194 10.32 26.74 4.28
C LYS A 194 10.59 26.04 5.60
N LEU A 195 10.56 24.73 5.55
CA LEU A 195 11.03 23.85 6.62
C LEU A 195 12.10 22.93 6.06
N VAL A 196 13.29 22.99 6.63
CA VAL A 196 14.45 22.19 6.21
C VAL A 196 14.53 20.93 7.07
N CYS A 197 14.63 19.78 6.41
CA CYS A 197 14.77 18.47 7.03
C CYS A 197 16.01 17.74 6.48
N ASP A 198 16.78 17.13 7.37
CA ASP A 198 18.00 16.40 7.03
C ASP A 198 17.76 14.89 6.99
N LEU A 199 17.92 14.27 5.83
CA LEU A 199 17.64 12.84 5.65
C LEU A 199 18.55 11.92 6.50
N ASN A 200 19.79 12.36 6.75
CA ASN A 200 20.87 11.57 7.33
C ASN A 200 20.76 11.37 8.86
N LYS A 201 19.58 11.01 9.37
CA LYS A 201 19.44 10.51 10.75
C LYS A 201 20.28 9.24 10.92
N GLY A 202 20.94 9.09 12.07
CA GLY A 202 21.83 7.97 12.42
C GLY A 202 21.14 6.63 12.65
N CYS A 203 20.34 6.16 11.69
CA CYS A 203 19.61 4.90 11.73
C CYS A 203 19.45 4.29 10.32
N GLY A 204 18.73 3.18 10.21
CA GLY A 204 18.45 2.53 8.92
C GLY A 204 17.34 3.21 8.11
N TYR A 205 17.16 2.75 6.86
CA TYR A 205 16.25 3.30 5.85
C TYR A 205 14.84 3.61 6.37
N GLY A 206 14.15 2.62 6.96
CA GLY A 206 12.77 2.82 7.45
C GLY A 206 12.67 3.89 8.55
N CYS A 207 13.66 3.99 9.43
CA CYS A 207 13.73 5.05 10.44
C CYS A 207 13.99 6.43 9.81
N GLN A 208 14.84 6.50 8.77
CA GLN A 208 15.07 7.73 8.02
C GLN A 208 13.81 8.17 7.25
N LEU A 209 13.06 7.24 6.65
CA LEU A 209 11.76 7.55 6.04
C LEU A 209 10.77 8.11 7.05
N HIS A 210 10.64 7.48 8.22
CA HIS A 210 9.78 7.98 9.29
C HIS A 210 10.21 9.36 9.80
N HIS A 211 11.52 9.66 9.80
CA HIS A 211 12.01 11.00 10.08
C HIS A 211 11.53 12.03 9.04
N VAL A 212 11.63 11.72 7.75
CA VAL A 212 11.14 12.64 6.69
C VAL A 212 9.63 12.81 6.77
N VAL A 213 8.86 11.75 7.04
CA VAL A 213 7.40 11.84 7.26
C VAL A 213 7.08 12.77 8.42
N TYR A 214 7.79 12.64 9.54
CA TYR A 214 7.65 13.55 10.68
C TYR A 214 7.90 15.01 10.27
N CYS A 215 9.00 15.28 9.55
CA CYS A 215 9.28 16.63 9.04
C CYS A 215 8.17 17.14 8.13
N PHE A 216 7.60 16.27 7.30
CA PHE A 216 6.57 16.64 6.33
C PHE A 216 5.24 16.95 7.01
N ILE A 217 4.86 16.21 8.05
CA ILE A 217 3.68 16.52 8.87
C ILE A 217 3.85 17.89 9.53
N VAL A 218 5.03 18.18 10.09
CA VAL A 218 5.35 19.49 10.68
C VAL A 218 5.29 20.60 9.64
N ALA A 219 5.85 20.37 8.45
CA ALA A 219 5.84 21.32 7.35
C ALA A 219 4.40 21.62 6.90
N TYR A 220 3.57 20.58 6.76
CA TYR A 220 2.14 20.71 6.45
C TYR A 220 1.38 21.51 7.48
N ALA A 221 1.51 21.18 8.76
CA ALA A 221 0.80 21.86 9.84
C ALA A 221 1.25 23.32 10.06
N THR A 222 2.45 23.68 9.61
CA THR A 222 3.00 25.04 9.74
C THR A 222 2.97 25.84 8.44
N GLU A 223 2.32 25.30 7.40
CA GLU A 223 2.20 25.91 6.07
C GLU A 223 3.57 26.29 5.48
N ARG A 224 4.52 25.37 5.58
CA ARG A 224 5.89 25.51 5.07
C ARG A 224 6.16 24.47 4.00
N THR A 225 6.77 24.89 2.91
CA THR A 225 7.31 23.98 1.91
C THR A 225 8.46 23.18 2.53
N LEU A 226 8.38 21.86 2.49
CA LEU A 226 9.43 20.97 2.96
C LEU A 226 10.59 20.94 1.95
N ILE A 227 11.78 21.29 2.45
CA ILE A 227 13.06 21.18 1.74
C ILE A 227 13.84 20.02 2.35
N LEU A 228 14.04 18.96 1.55
CA LEU A 228 14.78 17.77 1.98
C LEU A 228 16.26 17.88 1.57
N ARG A 229 17.15 17.91 2.56
CA ARG A 229 18.59 17.79 2.34
C ARG A 229 18.99 16.31 2.36
N SER A 230 19.30 15.77 1.18
CA SER A 230 19.62 14.35 0.99
C SER A 230 21.00 14.09 0.37
N LYS A 231 21.79 15.12 0.05
CA LYS A 231 23.13 14.92 -0.51
C LYS A 231 24.03 14.20 0.50
N GLY A 232 24.86 13.27 0.01
CA GLY A 232 25.69 12.44 0.88
C GLY A 232 24.87 11.46 1.72
N TRP A 233 23.70 11.04 1.23
CA TRP A 233 22.90 10.04 1.92
C TRP A 233 23.63 8.70 1.97
N ARG A 234 23.63 8.07 3.15
CA ARG A 234 24.38 6.84 3.39
C ARG A 234 23.98 5.66 2.49
N TYR A 235 22.78 5.70 1.93
CA TYR A 235 22.27 4.67 1.03
C TYR A 235 22.46 5.01 -0.45
N SER A 236 22.52 6.29 -0.81
CA SER A 236 22.79 6.77 -2.18
C SER A 236 23.46 8.14 -2.12
N LYS A 237 24.70 8.25 -2.59
CA LYS A 237 25.48 9.49 -2.44
C LYS A 237 24.87 10.69 -3.17
N GLY A 238 24.22 10.47 -4.31
CA GLY A 238 23.52 11.50 -5.10
C GLY A 238 22.26 12.01 -4.39
N GLY A 239 21.66 11.19 -3.54
CA GLY A 239 20.61 11.57 -2.60
C GLY A 239 19.25 10.98 -2.93
N TRP A 240 18.19 11.66 -2.51
CA TRP A 240 16.81 11.22 -2.66
C TRP A 240 16.41 11.03 -4.13
N GLN A 241 16.86 11.97 -4.97
CA GLN A 241 16.49 12.08 -6.37
C GLN A 241 17.04 10.97 -7.26
N ASP A 242 18.01 10.18 -6.77
CA ASP A 242 18.53 9.01 -7.49
C ASP A 242 17.47 7.90 -7.60
N VAL A 243 16.47 7.91 -6.71
CA VAL A 243 15.48 6.83 -6.60
C VAL A 243 14.05 7.31 -6.65
N PHE A 244 13.76 8.46 -6.03
CA PHE A 244 12.42 9.02 -5.94
C PHE A 244 12.36 10.40 -6.61
N LEU A 245 11.16 10.81 -7.02
CA LEU A 245 10.93 12.17 -7.50
C LEU A 245 11.23 13.20 -6.40
N PRO A 246 11.64 14.42 -6.76
CA PRO A 246 11.78 15.49 -5.79
C PRO A 246 10.44 15.78 -5.09
N LEU A 247 10.52 16.26 -3.84
CA LEU A 247 9.31 16.59 -3.07
C LEU A 247 8.60 17.85 -3.58
N SER A 248 9.27 18.66 -4.40
CA SER A 248 8.75 19.88 -5.01
C SER A 248 9.30 19.98 -6.44
N ASP A 249 8.48 20.47 -7.36
CA ASP A 249 8.85 20.77 -8.73
C ASP A 249 9.35 22.22 -8.86
N THR A 250 8.90 23.14 -8.00
CA THR A 250 9.20 24.58 -8.09
C THR A 250 10.15 25.11 -7.00
N CYS A 251 10.35 24.39 -5.91
CA CYS A 251 11.08 24.90 -4.75
C CYS A 251 11.94 23.84 -4.04
N LEU A 252 13.23 23.80 -4.39
CA LEU A 252 14.19 22.81 -3.91
C LEU A 252 15.28 23.36 -3.01
N LEU A 253 15.44 24.68 -2.98
CA LEU A 253 16.54 25.34 -2.29
C LEU A 253 16.12 25.88 -0.92
N PRO A 254 16.97 25.73 0.11
CA PRO A 254 16.69 26.21 1.46
C PRO A 254 16.96 27.73 1.64
N ASN A 255 17.07 28.49 0.55
CA ASN A 255 17.37 29.92 0.61
C ASN A 255 16.21 30.73 1.23
N GLY A 256 16.54 31.84 1.89
CA GLY A 256 15.57 32.78 2.44
C GLY A 256 16.27 33.89 3.22
N GLU A 257 15.56 34.99 3.44
CA GLU A 257 16.08 36.18 4.12
C GLU A 257 16.40 35.90 5.59
N THR A 258 15.54 35.13 6.26
CA THR A 258 15.69 34.78 7.68
C THR A 258 15.69 33.27 7.88
N THR A 259 16.70 32.79 8.59
CA THR A 259 16.86 31.37 8.93
C THR A 259 16.97 31.18 10.43
N ASN A 260 16.27 30.20 10.99
CA ASN A 260 16.40 29.84 12.40
C ASN A 260 16.24 28.32 12.59
N ARG A 261 16.58 27.80 13.77
CA ARG A 261 16.23 26.44 14.20
C ARG A 261 14.83 26.44 14.80
N TRP A 262 14.18 25.27 14.83
CA TRP A 262 12.90 25.09 15.53
C TRP A 262 12.99 25.58 17.00
N PRO A 263 11.95 26.25 17.53
CA PRO A 263 10.67 26.59 16.91
C PRO A 263 10.68 27.85 16.02
N GLY A 264 11.81 28.56 15.97
CA GLY A 264 11.95 29.83 15.26
C GLY A 264 11.04 30.93 15.83
N HIS A 265 10.99 32.07 15.13
CA HIS A 265 10.02 33.14 15.39
C HIS A 265 8.88 33.08 14.38
N LYS A 266 7.74 33.73 14.67
CA LYS A 266 6.53 33.74 13.81
C LYS A 266 6.86 34.10 12.35
N ASN A 267 7.73 35.08 12.15
CA ASN A 267 8.10 35.63 10.84
C ASN A 267 9.35 34.99 10.22
N THR A 268 9.98 33.99 10.86
CA THR A 268 11.14 33.32 10.29
C THR A 268 10.74 32.60 9.00
N GLN A 269 11.44 32.90 7.91
CA GLN A 269 11.13 32.33 6.60
C GLN A 269 11.57 30.87 6.50
N VAL A 270 12.79 30.54 6.93
CA VAL A 270 13.35 29.19 6.85
C VAL A 270 13.59 28.62 8.24
N ILE A 271 12.96 27.50 8.56
CA ILE A 271 13.15 26.81 9.85
C ILE A 271 13.83 25.47 9.63
N THR A 272 14.96 25.24 10.30
CA THR A 272 15.60 23.91 10.33
C THR A 272 15.01 23.09 11.47
N LEU A 273 14.41 21.95 11.14
CA LEU A 273 13.77 21.05 12.10
C LEU A 273 14.76 19.96 12.57
N PRO A 274 14.94 19.76 13.88
CA PRO A 274 15.78 18.68 14.38
C PRO A 274 15.08 17.33 14.29
N ILE A 275 15.82 16.26 14.56
CA ILE A 275 15.24 14.92 14.77
C ILE A 275 14.25 14.95 15.94
N ILE A 276 13.23 14.08 15.87
CA ILE A 276 12.16 14.03 16.87
C ILE A 276 12.67 13.75 18.29
N ASP A 277 13.84 13.11 18.42
CA ASP A 277 14.48 12.75 19.68
C ASP A 277 14.96 14.00 20.45
N SER A 278 15.24 15.10 19.75
CA SER A 278 15.77 16.35 20.31
C SER A 278 14.88 17.58 20.05
N ILE A 279 13.66 17.39 19.57
CA ILE A 279 12.73 18.50 19.33
C ILE A 279 12.20 19.09 20.64
N ASN A 280 12.37 20.39 20.79
CA ASN A 280 11.82 21.17 21.89
C ASN A 280 11.46 22.60 21.42
N PRO A 281 10.26 23.14 21.70
CA PRO A 281 9.09 22.43 22.26
C PRO A 281 8.54 21.39 21.28
N ARG A 282 7.86 20.36 21.79
CA ARG A 282 7.17 19.38 20.95
C ARG A 282 5.90 20.01 20.34
N PRO A 283 5.75 19.99 19.01
CA PRO A 283 4.55 20.52 18.39
C PRO A 283 3.32 19.62 18.63
N PRO A 284 2.09 20.17 18.61
CA PRO A 284 0.86 19.42 18.89
C PRO A 284 0.42 18.50 17.74
N PHE A 285 0.96 18.68 16.54
CA PHE A 285 0.58 17.95 15.32
C PHE A 285 1.42 16.69 15.07
N LEU A 286 2.13 16.19 16.09
CA LEU A 286 2.83 14.91 15.99
C LEU A 286 1.84 13.74 16.00
N PRO A 287 2.09 12.65 15.27
CA PRO A 287 1.33 11.42 15.45
C PRO A 287 1.26 11.03 16.95
N LEU A 288 0.11 10.59 17.46
CA LEU A 288 -1.08 10.10 16.73
C LEU A 288 -2.14 11.17 16.38
N ALA A 289 -1.81 12.47 16.38
CA ALA A 289 -2.75 13.53 16.03
C ALA A 289 -3.24 13.45 14.57
N LEU A 290 -4.51 13.84 14.36
CA LEU A 290 -5.18 13.92 13.07
C LEU A 290 -5.69 15.34 12.81
N PRO A 291 -5.80 15.78 11.54
CA PRO A 291 -6.43 17.05 11.20
C PRO A 291 -7.93 17.03 11.55
N GLU A 292 -8.37 18.04 12.28
CA GLU A 292 -9.75 18.16 12.79
C GLU A 292 -10.81 18.08 11.67
N ASP A 293 -10.52 18.67 10.51
CA ASP A 293 -11.40 18.66 9.34
C ASP A 293 -11.60 17.27 8.71
N LEU A 294 -10.68 16.34 8.96
CA LEU A 294 -10.70 14.99 8.38
C LEU A 294 -11.23 13.93 9.36
N VAL A 295 -11.16 14.18 10.67
CA VAL A 295 -11.53 13.18 11.71
C VAL A 295 -12.90 12.56 11.47
N PRO A 296 -13.99 13.33 11.25
CA PRO A 296 -15.33 12.75 11.08
C PRO A 296 -15.42 11.81 9.87
N ARG A 297 -14.69 12.10 8.79
CA ARG A 297 -14.70 11.29 7.58
C ARG A 297 -13.81 10.05 7.72
N LEU A 298 -12.63 10.22 8.32
CA LEU A 298 -11.66 9.13 8.50
C LEU A 298 -12.11 8.08 9.51
N ASN A 299 -12.76 8.48 10.60
CA ASN A 299 -13.30 7.53 11.57
C ASN A 299 -14.32 6.58 10.93
N VAL A 300 -15.18 7.11 10.06
CA VAL A 300 -16.14 6.31 9.30
C VAL A 300 -15.44 5.47 8.23
N LEU A 301 -14.43 6.01 7.54
CA LEU A 301 -13.78 5.32 6.43
C LEU A 301 -12.82 4.19 6.84
N HIS A 302 -11.91 4.45 7.78
CA HIS A 302 -10.70 3.63 7.97
C HIS A 302 -10.56 3.10 9.40
N GLY A 303 -10.24 1.81 9.55
CA GLY A 303 -10.10 1.15 10.85
C GLY A 303 -8.95 1.66 11.73
N ASP A 304 -7.97 2.32 11.12
CA ASP A 304 -6.89 3.05 11.78
C ASP A 304 -6.63 4.38 11.04
N PRO A 305 -7.36 5.45 11.38
CA PRO A 305 -7.25 6.76 10.72
C PRO A 305 -5.83 7.33 10.70
N VAL A 306 -5.04 7.07 11.75
CA VAL A 306 -3.70 7.63 11.92
C VAL A 306 -2.73 7.06 10.91
N VAL A 307 -2.81 5.75 10.66
CA VAL A 307 -1.96 5.13 9.64
C VAL A 307 -2.38 5.57 8.24
N TRP A 308 -3.67 5.71 7.98
CA TRP A 308 -4.13 6.28 6.71
C TRP A 308 -3.54 7.67 6.47
N TRP A 309 -3.57 8.53 7.50
CA TRP A 309 -3.02 9.89 7.45
C TRP A 309 -1.52 9.89 7.16
N ILE A 310 -0.74 9.11 7.91
CA ILE A 310 0.70 8.93 7.69
C ILE A 310 0.99 8.38 6.29
N GLY A 311 0.13 7.47 5.82
CA GLY A 311 0.19 6.89 4.50
C GLY A 311 0.20 7.96 3.41
N GLN A 312 -0.63 9.00 3.49
CA GLN A 312 -0.69 10.05 2.47
C GLN A 312 0.67 10.74 2.23
N PHE A 313 1.46 10.97 3.29
CA PHE A 313 2.81 11.52 3.17
C PHE A 313 3.77 10.54 2.51
N LEU A 314 3.68 9.25 2.86
CA LEU A 314 4.48 8.19 2.23
C LEU A 314 4.15 8.06 0.73
N LYS A 315 2.87 8.09 0.37
CA LYS A 315 2.41 8.08 -1.04
C LYS A 315 2.99 9.26 -1.83
N TYR A 316 2.99 10.46 -1.24
CA TYR A 316 3.54 11.64 -1.91
C TYR A 316 5.07 11.57 -2.04
N MET A 317 5.79 11.19 -0.97
CA MET A 317 7.26 11.21 -1.01
C MET A 317 7.84 10.05 -1.82
N LEU A 318 7.27 8.84 -1.75
CA LEU A 318 7.81 7.63 -2.39
C LEU A 318 7.41 7.47 -3.86
N ARG A 319 7.11 8.57 -4.56
CA ARG A 319 6.89 8.55 -6.02
C ARG A 319 8.20 8.15 -6.70
N PRO A 320 8.27 6.99 -7.38
CA PRO A 320 9.53 6.50 -7.93
C PRO A 320 9.96 7.32 -9.14
N GLN A 321 11.28 7.42 -9.36
CA GLN A 321 11.82 7.82 -10.66
C GLN A 321 11.44 6.80 -11.74
N PRO A 322 11.38 7.18 -13.03
CA PRO A 322 11.09 6.25 -14.12
C PRO A 322 12.03 5.03 -14.13
N ALA A 323 13.33 5.23 -13.90
CA ALA A 323 14.31 4.15 -13.81
C ALA A 323 14.01 3.18 -12.64
N THR A 324 13.54 3.70 -11.51
CA THR A 324 13.13 2.89 -10.36
C THR A 324 11.85 2.10 -10.67
N SER A 325 10.86 2.74 -11.31
CA SER A 325 9.63 2.06 -11.73
C SER A 325 9.92 0.89 -12.67
N ASN A 326 10.75 1.10 -13.69
CA ASN A 326 11.14 0.05 -14.64
C ASN A 326 11.79 -1.14 -13.93
N LYS A 327 12.68 -0.90 -12.96
CA LYS A 327 13.30 -1.96 -12.16
C LYS A 327 12.28 -2.75 -11.35
N LEU A 328 11.29 -2.09 -10.76
CA LEU A 328 10.21 -2.75 -10.01
C LEU A 328 9.34 -3.60 -10.94
N ASP A 329 9.01 -3.09 -12.13
CA ASP A 329 8.22 -3.82 -13.14
C ASP A 329 8.97 -5.04 -13.68
N GLU A 330 10.28 -4.90 -13.95
CA GLU A 330 11.14 -6.01 -14.35
C GLU A 330 11.24 -7.07 -13.26
N TYR A 331 11.38 -6.66 -12.00
CA TYR A 331 11.40 -7.58 -10.87
C TYR A 331 10.06 -8.31 -10.73
N ALA A 332 8.93 -7.62 -10.84
CA ALA A 332 7.60 -8.23 -10.79
C ALA A 332 7.45 -9.35 -11.83
N LYS A 333 7.96 -9.13 -13.06
CA LYS A 333 8.00 -10.13 -14.14
C LYS A 333 8.96 -11.28 -13.80
N LYS A 334 10.18 -10.98 -13.33
CA LYS A 334 11.21 -11.97 -12.94
C LYS A 334 10.66 -12.96 -11.91
N VAL A 335 10.02 -12.45 -10.86
CA VAL A 335 9.50 -13.27 -9.76
C VAL A 335 8.09 -13.80 -10.00
N LYS A 336 7.50 -13.48 -11.16
CA LYS A 336 6.12 -13.82 -11.54
C LYS A 336 5.12 -13.49 -10.43
N PHE A 337 5.20 -12.27 -9.90
CA PHE A 337 4.37 -11.83 -8.78
C PHE A 337 2.88 -11.94 -9.15
N GLN A 338 2.14 -12.74 -8.38
CA GLN A 338 0.73 -13.05 -8.65
C GLN A 338 -0.06 -13.18 -7.36
N LYS A 339 -1.33 -12.76 -7.40
CA LYS A 339 -2.29 -12.88 -6.30
C LYS A 339 -3.09 -14.20 -6.39
N PRO A 340 -3.64 -14.72 -5.27
CA PRO A 340 -3.43 -14.24 -3.89
C PRO A 340 -2.01 -14.53 -3.41
N ILE A 341 -1.45 -13.62 -2.60
CA ILE A 341 -0.12 -13.74 -2.03
C ILE A 341 -0.05 -13.11 -0.62
N VAL A 342 0.69 -13.77 0.27
CA VAL A 342 0.96 -13.24 1.62
C VAL A 342 2.40 -12.73 1.66
N GLY A 343 2.57 -11.47 2.04
CA GLY A 343 3.88 -10.90 2.35
C GLY A 343 4.33 -11.38 3.72
N VAL A 344 5.58 -11.83 3.81
CA VAL A 344 6.21 -12.24 5.07
C VAL A 344 7.53 -11.52 5.17
N HIS A 345 7.67 -10.72 6.23
CA HIS A 345 8.92 -10.00 6.50
C HIS A 345 9.54 -10.51 7.81
N ILE A 346 10.72 -11.12 7.69
CA ILE A 346 11.48 -11.69 8.81
C ILE A 346 12.80 -10.95 8.90
N ARG A 347 12.93 -10.14 9.97
CA ARG A 347 14.13 -9.38 10.27
C ARG A 347 14.86 -10.01 11.44
N ARG A 348 16.11 -10.46 11.24
CA ARG A 348 16.91 -11.10 12.29
C ARG A 348 18.13 -10.25 12.67
N THR A 349 19.17 -10.24 11.83
CA THR A 349 20.58 -9.91 12.15
C THR A 349 20.84 -9.06 13.41
N ASP A 350 20.90 -7.73 13.27
CA ASP A 350 21.25 -6.74 14.31
C ASP A 350 20.07 -6.33 15.20
N LYS A 351 18.86 -6.80 14.89
CA LYS A 351 17.65 -6.49 15.67
C LYS A 351 17.44 -7.47 16.81
N VAL A 352 17.85 -8.72 16.62
CA VAL A 352 17.74 -9.76 17.65
C VAL A 352 18.67 -9.43 18.82
N GLY A 353 18.11 -9.35 20.02
CA GLY A 353 18.85 -9.10 21.26
C GLY A 353 19.06 -7.61 21.62
N THR A 354 18.63 -6.68 20.77
CA THR A 354 18.68 -5.23 21.04
C THR A 354 17.30 -4.60 20.97
N GLU A 355 16.59 -4.78 19.85
CA GLU A 355 15.32 -4.12 19.56
C GLU A 355 14.14 -5.10 19.36
N ALA A 356 14.42 -6.37 19.13
CA ALA A 356 13.41 -7.41 18.92
C ALA A 356 13.88 -8.79 19.43
N ALA A 357 12.91 -9.66 19.68
CA ALA A 357 13.14 -11.07 19.93
C ALA A 357 13.39 -11.84 18.63
N PHE A 358 14.08 -12.97 18.73
CA PHE A 358 14.17 -13.93 17.63
C PHE A 358 12.85 -14.69 17.51
N HIS A 359 12.29 -14.72 16.30
CA HIS A 359 11.09 -15.48 15.97
C HIS A 359 11.41 -16.52 14.90
N LYS A 360 10.98 -17.76 15.13
CA LYS A 360 11.18 -18.85 14.18
C LYS A 360 10.25 -18.69 12.97
N LEU A 361 10.61 -19.28 11.82
CA LEU A 361 9.82 -19.19 10.59
C LEU A 361 8.39 -19.72 10.80
N GLU A 362 8.25 -20.78 11.60
CA GLU A 362 7.00 -21.44 11.91
C GLU A 362 5.98 -20.49 12.53
N GLU A 363 6.44 -19.55 13.38
CA GLU A 363 5.56 -18.57 14.03
C GLU A 363 4.87 -17.67 12.99
N TYR A 364 5.60 -17.24 11.95
CA TYR A 364 5.03 -16.46 10.85
C TYR A 364 4.09 -17.32 10.00
N MET A 365 4.50 -18.55 9.68
CA MET A 365 3.76 -19.43 8.78
C MET A 365 2.43 -19.92 9.37
N VAL A 366 2.28 -19.95 10.70
CA VAL A 366 0.97 -20.16 11.34
C VAL A 366 -0.05 -19.11 10.88
N HIS A 367 0.34 -17.84 10.83
CA HIS A 367 -0.55 -16.75 10.41
C HIS A 367 -0.79 -16.76 8.89
N VAL A 368 0.20 -17.15 8.10
CA VAL A 368 0.06 -17.37 6.65
C VAL A 368 -0.98 -18.45 6.37
N GLU A 369 -0.87 -19.61 7.04
CA GLU A 369 -1.81 -20.71 6.89
C GLU A 369 -3.22 -20.32 7.34
N LEU A 370 -3.35 -19.55 8.43
CA LEU A 370 -4.65 -19.04 8.88
C LEU A 370 -5.31 -18.13 7.83
N TYR A 371 -4.53 -17.25 7.17
CA TYR A 371 -5.05 -16.43 6.08
C TYR A 371 -5.55 -17.29 4.91
N TYR A 372 -4.75 -18.26 4.46
CA TYR A 372 -5.14 -19.12 3.35
C TYR A 372 -6.37 -19.96 3.67
N LYS A 373 -6.45 -20.56 4.87
CA LYS A 373 -7.64 -21.29 5.32
C LYS A 373 -8.89 -20.43 5.33
N HIS A 374 -8.78 -19.16 5.73
CA HIS A 374 -9.91 -18.23 5.67
C HIS A 374 -10.28 -17.91 4.21
N LYS A 375 -9.29 -17.67 3.35
CA LYS A 375 -9.51 -17.34 1.93
C LYS A 375 -10.10 -18.51 1.13
N GLU A 376 -9.73 -19.75 1.46
CA GLU A 376 -10.26 -21.00 0.89
C GLU A 376 -11.77 -21.19 1.16
N LEU A 377 -12.32 -20.52 2.18
CA LEU A 377 -13.78 -20.54 2.43
C LEU A 377 -14.58 -19.78 1.36
N SER A 378 -13.94 -18.85 0.64
CA SER A 378 -14.61 -18.01 -0.37
C SER A 378 -14.13 -18.31 -1.78
N ASP A 379 -12.84 -18.58 -1.96
CA ASP A 379 -12.21 -18.73 -3.28
C ASP A 379 -11.49 -20.07 -3.43
N LYS A 380 -11.50 -20.62 -4.64
CA LYS A 380 -10.66 -21.77 -4.98
C LYS A 380 -9.21 -21.32 -5.14
N ILE A 381 -8.35 -21.68 -4.20
CA ILE A 381 -6.93 -21.33 -4.23
C ILE A 381 -6.16 -22.41 -4.98
N ILE A 382 -5.61 -22.05 -6.15
CA ILE A 382 -4.82 -22.95 -7.00
C ILE A 382 -3.44 -23.19 -6.38
N LYS A 383 -2.83 -22.16 -5.80
CA LYS A 383 -1.49 -22.22 -5.19
C LYS A 383 -1.34 -21.20 -4.07
N LYS A 384 -0.78 -21.63 -2.92
CA LYS A 384 -0.47 -20.74 -1.79
C LYS A 384 0.89 -20.08 -2.04
N ARG A 385 0.93 -18.76 -2.15
CA ARG A 385 2.15 -17.99 -2.45
C ARG A 385 2.60 -17.15 -1.26
N VAL A 386 3.91 -17.07 -1.05
CA VAL A 386 4.50 -16.21 0.00
C VAL A 386 5.58 -15.35 -0.63
N TYR A 387 5.46 -14.03 -0.51
CA TYR A 387 6.58 -13.13 -0.77
C TYR A 387 7.41 -13.01 0.49
N LEU A 388 8.62 -13.57 0.49
CA LEU A 388 9.53 -13.58 1.63
C LEU A 388 10.57 -12.46 1.48
N ALA A 389 10.50 -11.48 2.37
CA ALA A 389 11.52 -10.45 2.54
C ALA A 389 12.31 -10.72 3.82
N THR A 390 13.62 -10.84 3.72
CA THR A 390 14.47 -11.12 4.89
C THR A 390 15.90 -10.65 4.69
N ASP A 391 16.60 -10.42 5.79
CA ASP A 391 18.03 -10.16 5.87
C ASP A 391 18.87 -11.44 6.09
N GLU A 392 18.24 -12.62 6.16
CA GLU A 392 18.91 -13.91 6.31
C GLU A 392 18.68 -14.82 5.09
N PRO A 393 19.66 -14.95 4.17
CA PRO A 393 19.51 -15.73 2.93
C PRO A 393 19.15 -17.21 3.12
N LYS A 394 19.57 -17.82 4.24
CA LYS A 394 19.31 -19.25 4.54
C LYS A 394 17.83 -19.55 4.77
N LEU A 395 17.02 -18.54 5.08
CA LEU A 395 15.57 -18.71 5.27
C LEU A 395 14.83 -19.13 4.01
N PHE A 396 15.36 -18.83 2.82
CA PHE A 396 14.72 -19.25 1.56
C PHE A 396 14.77 -20.76 1.37
N SER A 397 15.91 -21.40 1.64
CA SER A 397 16.01 -22.86 1.59
C SER A 397 15.18 -23.48 2.70
N GLU A 398 15.28 -22.97 3.93
CA GLU A 398 14.48 -23.47 5.07
C GLU A 398 12.97 -23.41 4.78
N ALA A 399 12.47 -22.30 4.21
CA ALA A 399 11.07 -22.15 3.89
C ALA A 399 10.61 -23.12 2.78
N LYS A 400 11.44 -23.34 1.75
CA LYS A 400 11.13 -24.30 0.69
C LYS A 400 11.12 -25.74 1.19
N ASP A 401 12.05 -26.08 2.08
CA ASP A 401 12.17 -27.44 2.63
C ASP A 401 11.02 -27.76 3.62
N LYS A 402 10.68 -26.81 4.50
CA LYS A 402 9.63 -27.01 5.51
C LYS A 402 8.20 -26.83 4.96
N TYR A 403 8.03 -26.04 3.91
CA TYR A 403 6.71 -25.70 3.35
C TYR A 403 6.67 -25.95 1.83
N PRO A 404 6.79 -27.22 1.38
CA PRO A 404 6.83 -27.56 -0.05
C PRO A 404 5.51 -27.24 -0.79
N ASP A 405 4.38 -27.18 -0.07
CA ASP A 405 3.07 -26.81 -0.63
C ASP A 405 2.96 -25.31 -0.96
N TYR A 406 3.93 -24.51 -0.53
CA TYR A 406 3.96 -23.06 -0.71
C TYR A 406 4.95 -22.65 -1.80
N GLU A 407 4.51 -21.73 -2.66
CA GLU A 407 5.40 -21.04 -3.59
C GLU A 407 6.10 -19.89 -2.87
N ILE A 408 7.36 -20.09 -2.50
CA ILE A 408 8.18 -19.05 -1.88
C ILE A 408 8.81 -18.17 -2.97
N ILE A 409 8.38 -16.91 -3.00
CA ILE A 409 8.77 -15.87 -3.93
C ILE A 409 9.66 -14.86 -3.20
N GLY A 410 10.76 -14.45 -3.82
CA GLY A 410 11.68 -13.42 -3.32
C GLY A 410 13.06 -13.60 -3.91
N ASP A 411 13.95 -12.65 -3.62
CA ASP A 411 15.30 -12.63 -4.20
C ASP A 411 16.36 -12.79 -3.12
N VAL A 412 17.06 -13.93 -3.17
CA VAL A 412 18.11 -14.28 -2.21
C VAL A 412 19.27 -13.29 -2.26
N ASP A 413 19.53 -12.67 -3.42
CA ASP A 413 20.61 -11.70 -3.56
C ASP A 413 20.28 -10.37 -2.87
N ILE A 414 19.00 -9.97 -2.86
CA ILE A 414 18.53 -8.84 -2.03
C ILE A 414 18.86 -9.11 -0.56
N SER A 415 18.51 -10.29 -0.05
CA SER A 415 18.83 -10.67 1.34
C SER A 415 20.31 -10.66 1.66
N LYS A 416 21.18 -11.08 0.72
CA LYS A 416 22.64 -11.01 0.92
C LYS A 416 23.12 -9.56 1.07
N THR A 417 22.55 -8.63 0.30
CA THR A 417 22.91 -7.20 0.34
C THR A 417 22.33 -6.45 1.55
N ALA A 418 21.30 -7.00 2.21
CA ALA A 418 20.71 -6.46 3.43
C ALA A 418 21.55 -6.72 4.70
N SER A 419 22.55 -7.61 4.60
CA SER A 419 23.50 -7.90 5.68
C SER A 419 24.28 -6.67 6.13
N ILE A 420 24.70 -6.66 7.40
CA ILE A 420 25.29 -5.48 8.08
C ILE A 420 26.48 -4.88 7.31
N SER A 421 27.32 -5.71 6.69
CA SER A 421 28.52 -5.26 5.99
C SER A 421 28.26 -4.58 4.63
N LYS A 422 27.09 -4.80 4.01
CA LYS A 422 26.76 -4.30 2.65
C LYS A 422 25.55 -3.36 2.61
N ARG A 423 24.93 -3.13 3.76
CA ARG A 423 23.63 -2.45 3.91
C ARG A 423 23.60 -1.02 3.38
N TYR A 424 24.71 -0.28 3.45
CA TYR A 424 24.76 1.13 3.07
C TYR A 424 25.37 1.29 1.67
N SER A 425 24.60 0.84 0.68
CA SER A 425 24.96 0.89 -0.74
C SER A 425 23.72 1.07 -1.61
N ASP A 426 23.91 1.59 -2.83
CA ASP A 426 22.83 1.78 -3.80
C ASP A 426 22.12 0.46 -4.14
N GLN A 427 22.86 -0.66 -4.16
CA GLN A 427 22.29 -1.99 -4.39
C GLN A 427 21.39 -2.43 -3.24
N SER A 428 21.82 -2.24 -1.99
CA SER A 428 21.00 -2.55 -0.81
C SER A 428 19.77 -1.65 -0.73
N LEU A 429 19.90 -0.38 -1.12
CA LEU A 429 18.78 0.55 -1.23
C LEU A 429 17.75 0.08 -2.27
N SER A 430 18.20 -0.32 -3.46
CA SER A 430 17.30 -0.89 -4.48
C SER A 430 16.61 -2.16 -3.96
N GLY A 431 17.33 -3.01 -3.22
CA GLY A 431 16.79 -4.23 -2.63
C GLY A 431 15.70 -3.95 -1.59
N ILE A 432 15.95 -3.08 -0.61
CA ILE A 432 14.97 -2.76 0.44
C ILE A 432 13.72 -2.06 -0.12
N ILE A 433 13.88 -1.22 -1.15
CA ILE A 433 12.75 -0.58 -1.84
C ILE A 433 11.90 -1.63 -2.57
N THR A 434 12.55 -2.58 -3.24
CA THR A 434 11.88 -3.71 -3.88
C THR A 434 11.08 -4.51 -2.86
N ASP A 435 11.70 -4.92 -1.75
CA ASP A 435 11.01 -5.69 -0.71
C ASP A 435 9.82 -4.93 -0.12
N ILE A 436 9.99 -3.66 0.25
CA ILE A 436 8.89 -2.84 0.78
C ILE A 436 7.74 -2.72 -0.24
N HIS A 437 8.06 -2.53 -1.52
CA HIS A 437 7.07 -2.45 -2.59
C HIS A 437 6.23 -3.73 -2.69
N PHE A 438 6.86 -4.91 -2.80
CA PHE A 438 6.11 -6.16 -2.96
C PHE A 438 5.42 -6.64 -1.67
N LEU A 439 5.97 -6.31 -0.49
CA LEU A 439 5.26 -6.50 0.77
C LEU A 439 3.96 -5.66 0.81
N SER A 440 4.01 -4.41 0.33
CA SER A 440 2.84 -3.53 0.29
C SER A 440 1.77 -3.95 -0.72
N LEU A 441 2.15 -4.61 -1.81
CA LEU A 441 1.23 -5.11 -2.84
C LEU A 441 0.55 -6.43 -2.46
N SER A 442 1.09 -7.14 -1.47
CA SER A 442 0.58 -8.44 -1.02
C SER A 442 -0.82 -8.33 -0.40
N ASP A 443 -1.62 -9.40 -0.43
CA ASP A 443 -3.01 -9.36 0.06
C ASP A 443 -3.09 -9.42 1.58
N TYR A 444 -2.19 -10.18 2.21
CA TYR A 444 -1.99 -10.21 3.66
C TYR A 444 -0.52 -9.97 4.01
N LEU A 445 -0.23 -9.53 5.23
CA LEU A 445 1.13 -9.25 5.66
C LEU A 445 1.35 -9.83 7.05
N VAL A 446 2.43 -10.57 7.21
CA VAL A 446 2.89 -11.13 8.49
C VAL A 446 4.31 -10.66 8.75
N CYS A 447 4.51 -9.92 9.83
CA CYS A 447 5.82 -9.39 10.20
C CYS A 447 5.85 -8.98 11.68
N THR A 448 7.01 -8.51 12.15
CA THR A 448 7.16 -7.87 13.46
C THR A 448 7.13 -6.35 13.34
N PHE A 449 6.19 -5.70 14.04
CA PHE A 449 6.02 -4.23 14.01
C PHE A 449 7.13 -3.45 14.72
N SER A 450 7.99 -4.13 15.48
CA SER A 450 9.24 -3.54 16.01
C SER A 450 10.22 -3.19 14.89
N SER A 451 10.10 -3.82 13.71
CA SER A 451 10.88 -3.42 12.55
C SER A 451 10.28 -2.21 11.85
N GLN A 452 11.11 -1.18 11.67
CA GLN A 452 10.75 0.04 10.95
C GLN A 452 10.62 -0.17 9.43
N VAL A 453 10.90 -1.38 8.91
CA VAL A 453 10.57 -1.75 7.53
C VAL A 453 9.05 -1.78 7.43
N ILE A 454 8.51 -0.75 6.78
CA ILE A 454 7.11 -0.34 6.83
C ILE A 454 6.19 -1.51 6.46
N CYS A 455 5.60 -2.14 7.47
CA CYS A 455 4.64 -3.21 7.23
C CYS A 455 3.23 -2.69 6.89
N TYR A 456 2.74 -1.64 7.55
CA TYR A 456 1.32 -1.26 7.37
C TYR A 456 1.09 -0.09 6.41
N ARG A 457 2.02 0.88 6.33
CA ARG A 457 1.71 2.25 5.87
C ARG A 457 1.65 2.45 4.34
N LEU A 458 1.87 1.41 3.55
CA LEU A 458 1.76 1.43 2.07
C LEU A 458 0.65 0.52 1.54
N LYS A 459 0.03 -0.26 2.41
CA LYS A 459 -0.93 -1.27 2.00
C LYS A 459 -2.30 -0.62 1.81
N LYS A 460 -2.60 -0.22 0.57
CA LYS A 460 -3.83 0.45 0.10
C LYS A 460 -3.96 1.94 0.47
N LEU A 461 -3.17 2.77 -0.19
CA LEU A 461 -3.52 4.18 -0.47
C LEU A 461 -3.83 4.36 -1.95
#